data_AF-A0A0F9BET6-F1
#
_entry.id   AF-A0A0F9BET6-F1
#
_cell.length_a   1.000
_cell.length_b   1.000
_cell.length_c   1.000
_cell.angle_alpha   90.00
_cell.angle_beta   90.00
_cell.angle_gamma   90.00
#
_symmetry.space_group_name_H-M   'P 1'
#
loop_
_entity.id
_entity.type
_entity.pdbx_description
1 polymer ?
#
loop_
_entity_poly.entity_id
_entity_poly.type
_entity_poly.pdbx_seq_one_letter_code
_entity_poly.pdbx_strand_id
1 'polypeptide(L)' 'MKHEHFETVTYDGRNYSRNYQHTHLFDHEAHAHPHAWEGVSKNRTQQTVMAEDGVPVVQTSRITVAR' A
#
# COMPACT_ATOMS: atom_id res chain seq x y z
N MET A 1 -10.78 -4.24 0.31
CA MET A 1 -10.07 -5.01 1.36
C MET A 1 -8.77 -4.29 1.68
N LYS A 2 -8.49 -4.05 2.96
CA LYS A 2 -7.24 -3.41 3.45
C LYS A 2 -6.45 -4.46 4.23
N HIS A 3 -5.18 -4.59 3.92
CA HIS A 3 -4.20 -5.40 4.65
C HIS A 3 -3.19 -4.45 5.29
N GLU A 4 -2.81 -4.73 6.53
CA GLU A 4 -1.84 -3.95 7.29
C GLU A 4 -0.86 -4.90 7.95
N HIS A 5 0.43 -4.56 7.86
CA HIS A 5 1.54 -5.34 8.37
C HIS A 5 2.45 -4.42 9.16
N PHE A 6 2.79 -4.83 10.37
CA PHE A 6 3.72 -4.12 11.24
C PHE A 6 4.91 -5.01 11.52
N GLU A 7 6.10 -4.47 11.31
CA GLU A 7 7.36 -5.19 11.50
C GLU A 7 8.40 -4.29 12.15
N THR A 8 9.24 -4.87 13.00
CA THR A 8 10.43 -4.20 13.54
C THR A 8 11.66 -4.78 12.85
N VAL A 9 12.51 -3.91 12.30
CA VAL A 9 13.72 -4.29 11.58
C VAL A 9 14.92 -3.61 12.25
N THR A 10 15.96 -4.38 12.55
CA THR A 10 17.24 -3.83 13.02
C THR A 10 18.15 -3.59 11.82
N TYR A 11 18.64 -2.36 11.66
CA TYR A 11 19.59 -1.98 10.63
C TYR A 11 20.68 -1.10 11.25
N ASP A 12 21.95 -1.43 10.99
CA ASP A 12 23.11 -0.71 11.53
C ASP A 12 23.06 -0.50 13.06
N GLY A 13 22.62 -1.52 13.80
CA GLY A 13 22.52 -1.49 15.27
C GLY A 13 21.36 -0.64 15.81
N ARG A 14 20.48 -0.10 14.96
CA ARG A 14 19.29 0.67 15.35
C ARG A 14 18.02 -0.07 14.97
N ASN A 15 16.98 0.07 15.78
CA ASN A 15 15.67 -0.50 15.49
C ASN A 15 14.80 0.48 14.71
N TYR A 16 14.09 -0.06 13.72
CA TYR A 16 13.15 0.68 12.89
C TYR A 16 11.81 -0.03 12.90
N SER A 17 10.73 0.74 13.01
CA SER A 17 9.38 0.24 12.86
C SER A 17 8.91 0.49 11.43
N ARG A 18 8.51 -0.57 10.72
CA ARG A 18 7.97 -0.50 9.37
C ARG A 18 6.48 -0.86 9.42
N ASN A 19 5.63 0.08 9.01
CA ASN A 19 4.23 -0.18 8.70
C ASN A 19 4.06 -0.30 7.17
N TYR A 20 3.42 -1.37 6.74
CA TYR A 20 3.06 -1.63 5.35
C TYR A 20 1.54 -1.82 5.25
N GLN A 21 0.89 -0.98 4.45
CA GLN A 21 -0.54 -1.05 4.17
C GLN A 21 -0.78 -1.30 2.69
N HIS A 22 -1.65 -2.27 2.37
CA HIS A 22 -2.11 -2.54 1.02
C HIS A 22 -3.64 -2.46 0.96
N THR A 23 -4.17 -1.61 0.07
CA THR A 23 -5.60 -1.45 -0.16
C THR A 23 -5.93 -1.70 -1.62
N HIS A 24 -6.88 -2.61 -1.88
CA HIS A 24 -7.47 -2.75 -3.21
C HIS A 24 -8.43 -1.59 -3.47
N LEU A 25 -8.13 -0.82 -4.51
CA LEU A 25 -8.96 0.26 -5.03
C LEU A 25 -9.80 -0.31 -6.18
N PHE A 26 -11.07 -0.54 -5.91
CA PHE A 26 -12.01 -0.89 -6.97
C PHE A 26 -12.55 0.41 -7.57
N ASP A 27 -12.16 0.74 -8.81
CA ASP A 27 -12.95 1.64 -9.63
C ASP A 27 -14.03 0.80 -10.31
N HIS A 28 -15.19 0.67 -9.67
CA HIS A 28 -16.38 0.17 -10.36
C HIS A 28 -17.01 1.35 -11.11
N GLU A 29 -16.41 1.78 -12.22
CA GLU A 29 -17.24 2.44 -13.23
C GLU A 29 -18.14 1.35 -13.81
N ALA A 30 -19.44 1.46 -13.51
CA ALA A 30 -20.43 0.57 -14.08
C ALA A 30 -20.45 0.82 -15.60
N HIS A 31 -19.93 -0.15 -16.36
CA HIS A 31 -19.98 -0.10 -17.82
C HIS A 31 -21.44 -0.08 -18.28
N ALA A 32 -21.77 0.79 -19.23
CA ALA A 32 -23.10 0.86 -19.84
C ALA A 32 -23.42 -0.35 -20.75
N HIS A 33 -22.46 -1.26 -20.97
CA HIS A 33 -22.58 -2.39 -21.88
C HIS A 33 -22.54 -3.73 -21.13
N PRO A 34 -23.51 -4.63 -21.37
CA PRO A 34 -23.76 -5.83 -20.55
C PRO A 34 -22.69 -6.94 -20.62
N HIS A 35 -21.64 -6.80 -21.45
CA HIS A 35 -20.70 -7.89 -21.75
C HIS A 35 -19.20 -7.52 -21.71
N ALA A 36 -18.83 -6.30 -21.31
CA ALA A 36 -17.43 -5.90 -21.23
C ALA A 36 -16.91 -6.06 -19.79
N TRP A 37 -16.09 -7.09 -19.54
CA TRP A 37 -15.19 -7.09 -18.37
C TRP A 37 -13.95 -6.27 -18.74
N GLU A 38 -14.03 -4.96 -18.58
CA GLU A 38 -12.86 -4.07 -18.57
C GLU A 38 -12.68 -3.51 -17.15
N GLY A 39 -12.63 -4.40 -16.16
CA GLY A 39 -12.37 -4.01 -14.78
C GLY A 39 -10.90 -3.66 -14.58
N VAL A 40 -10.56 -2.37 -14.52
CA VAL A 40 -9.20 -1.94 -14.16
C VAL A 40 -9.03 -2.09 -12.65
N SER A 41 -8.23 -3.07 -12.22
CA SER A 41 -7.91 -3.22 -10.80
C SER A 41 -6.78 -2.26 -10.42
N LYS A 42 -6.98 -1.46 -9.37
CA LYS A 42 -5.98 -0.57 -8.84
C LYS A 42 -5.61 -1.04 -7.44
N ASN A 43 -4.32 -1.06 -7.12
CA ASN A 43 -3.81 -1.44 -5.81
C ASN A 43 -2.99 -0.29 -5.26
N ARG A 44 -3.30 0.15 -4.05
CA ARG A 44 -2.53 1.16 -3.34
C ARG A 44 -1.70 0.50 -2.24
N THR A 45 -0.40 0.70 -2.33
CA THR A 45 0.56 0.28 -1.31
C THR A 45 1.14 1.51 -0.64
N GLN A 46 1.08 1.56 0.69
CA GLN A 46 1.70 2.61 1.50
C GLN A 46 2.69 1.96 2.46
N GLN A 47 3.88 2.52 2.57
CA GLN A 47 4.89 2.07 3.51
C GLN A 47 5.44 3.27 4.27
N THR A 48 5.49 3.13 5.58
CA THR A 48 6.04 4.14 6.49
C THR A 48 7.10 3.47 7.36
N VAL A 49 8.29 4.05 7.39
CA VAL A 49 9.41 3.61 8.23
C VAL A 49 9.68 4.68 9.27
N MET A 50 9.64 4.29 10.53
CA MET A 50 9.90 5.13 11.69
C MET A 50 11.18 4.66 12.36
N ALA A 51 12.03 5.58 12.79
CA ALA A 51 13.12 5.29 13.70
C ALA A 51 12.61 5.10 15.13
N GLU A 52 13.44 4.53 16.00
CA GLU A 52 13.12 4.26 17.40
C GLU A 52 12.73 5.51 18.20
N ASP A 53 13.27 6.66 17.83
CA ASP A 53 12.95 7.98 18.39
C ASP A 53 11.61 8.56 17.88
N GLY A 54 10.88 7.80 17.07
CA GLY A 54 9.59 8.21 16.50
C GLY A 54 9.73 9.15 15.30
N VAL A 55 10.94 9.36 14.76
CA VAL A 55 11.14 10.20 13.57
C VAL A 55 10.81 9.40 12.30
N PRO A 56 9.97 9.93 11.40
CA PRO A 56 9.72 9.28 10.12
C PRO A 56 10.98 9.34 9.26
N VAL A 57 11.50 8.17 8.88
CA VAL A 57 12.70 8.03 8.04
C VAL A 57 12.30 8.09 6.57
N VAL A 58 11.28 7.31 6.20
CA VAL A 58 10.76 7.22 4.83
C VAL A 58 9.27 7.01 4.88
N GLN A 59 8.55 7.74 4.04
CA GLN A 59 7.16 7.46 3.72
C GLN A 59 6.99 7.38 2.21
N THR A 60 6.49 6.26 1.72
CA THR A 60 6.24 6.03 0.30
C THR A 60 4.83 5.53 0.07
N SER A 61 4.23 5.96 -1.04
CA SER A 61 2.91 5.53 -1.48
C SER A 61 2.97 5.26 -2.97
N ARG A 62 2.56 4.08 -3.38
CA ARG A 62 2.51 3.65 -4.77
C ARG A 62 1.11 3.18 -5.13
N ILE A 63 0.61 3.61 -6.27
CA ILE A 63 -0.59 3.05 -6.88
C ILE A 63 -0.15 2.25 -8.10
N THR A 64 -0.51 0.98 -8.13
CA THR A 64 -0.27 0.08 -9.25
C THR A 64 -1.60 -0.19 -9.93
N VAL A 65 -1.64 -0.03 -11.25
CA VAL A 65 -2.82 -0.28 -12.07
C VAL A 65 -2.54 -1.56 -12.86
N ALA A 66 -3.35 -2.59 -12.67
CA ALA A 66 -3.32 -3.78 -13.50
C ALA A 66 -4.45 -3.70 -14.53
N ARG A 67 -4.07 -3.77 -15.81
CA ARG A 67 -4.96 -3.86 -16.97
C ARG A 67 -4.99 -5.30 -17.46
#